data_AF-A0A010QZH9-F1
#
_entry.id   AF-A0A010QZH9-F1
#
_cell.length_a   1.000
_cell.length_b   1.000
_cell.length_c   1.000
_cell.angle_alpha   90.00
_cell.angle_beta   90.00
_cell.angle_gamma   90.00
#
_symmetry.space_group_name_H-M   'P 1'
#
loop_
_entity.id
_entity.type
_entity.pdbx_description
1 polymer ?
#
loop_
_entity_poly.entity_id
_entity_poly.type
_entity_poly.pdbx_seq_one_letter_code
_entity_poly.pdbx_strand_id
1 'polypeptide(L)'
;MIRKFSYGCTTRGYPAKMAIGAMIKQRQNPSGRQDIFNYLLTATSPTTGTPFPDRELFGEAIVMFVAGSDTTSTALLTILWHLLAHKEAYDKLASEVRSRSADTHVVPSQTEIGVANMAMHRNSKYFERPNDFIPERWIGDGQSAVKDKSAFSPFSKGPRACLGRTMAYMEMSLALAAMFLEMDMEFADPDFEARHGYTATDSFVLVRPKVRILVKSRC
;
A
#
# COMPACT_ATOMS: atom_id res chain seq x y z
N MET A 1 4.06 14.52 37.12
CA MET A 1 5.29 13.78 36.76
C MET A 1 5.24 13.47 35.27
N ILE A 2 5.89 14.29 34.43
CA ILE A 2 5.77 14.20 32.96
C ILE A 2 6.87 13.26 32.43
N ARG A 3 6.49 12.10 31.89
CA ARG A 3 7.43 11.20 31.19
C ARG A 3 7.54 11.64 29.72
N LYS A 4 8.72 12.13 29.33
CA LYS A 4 9.09 12.36 27.92
C LYS A 4 9.40 11.02 27.27
N PHE A 5 8.66 10.64 26.22
CA PHE A 5 9.08 9.58 25.30
C PHE A 5 9.74 10.23 24.08
N SER A 6 11.02 9.93 23.88
CA SER A 6 11.78 10.25 22.67
C SER A 6 11.78 9.02 21.78
N TYR A 7 11.15 9.09 20.60
CA TYR A 7 11.32 8.06 19.58
C TYR A 7 12.42 8.51 18.62
N GLY A 8 13.60 7.93 18.79
CA GLY A 8 14.70 8.03 17.85
C GLY A 8 14.37 7.27 16.57
N CYS A 9 14.43 7.97 15.44
CA CYS A 9 14.38 7.40 14.11
C CYS A 9 15.71 6.71 13.79
N THR A 10 15.82 5.43 14.09
CA THR A 10 16.85 4.55 13.52
C THR A 10 16.25 3.15 13.45
N THR A 11 16.03 2.60 12.25
CA THR A 11 16.24 1.17 11.90
C THR A 11 15.50 0.73 10.62
N ARG A 12 16.16 0.92 9.47
CA ARG A 12 15.83 0.28 8.16
C ARG A 12 15.81 -1.26 8.17
N GLY A 13 16.03 -1.91 9.31
CA GLY A 13 16.03 -3.37 9.47
C GLY A 13 15.26 -3.89 10.70
N TYR A 14 14.57 -3.03 11.44
CA TYR A 14 13.78 -3.45 12.61
C TYR A 14 12.53 -4.25 12.25
N PRO A 15 11.73 -3.86 11.24
CA PRO A 15 10.46 -4.54 10.96
C PRO A 15 10.69 -5.99 10.54
N ALA A 16 11.70 -6.24 9.69
CA ALA A 16 12.08 -7.59 9.27
C ALA A 16 12.60 -8.43 10.45
N LYS A 17 13.48 -7.88 11.30
CA LYS A 17 13.97 -8.59 12.49
C LYS A 17 12.87 -8.90 13.52
N MET A 18 11.93 -7.97 13.72
CA MET A 18 10.78 -8.16 14.59
C MET A 18 9.81 -9.19 14.05
N ALA A 19 9.53 -9.18 12.75
CA ALA A 19 8.69 -10.17 12.08
C ALA A 19 9.32 -11.57 12.14
N ILE A 20 10.62 -11.68 11.85
CA ILE A 20 11.36 -12.94 11.97
C ILE A 20 11.34 -13.44 13.43
N GLY A 21 11.59 -12.57 14.40
CA GLY A 21 11.55 -12.93 15.82
C GLY A 21 10.16 -13.38 16.29
N ALA A 22 9.09 -12.77 15.77
CA ALA A 22 7.72 -13.17 16.05
C ALA A 22 7.39 -14.54 15.43
N MET A 23 7.80 -14.79 14.18
CA MET A 23 7.63 -16.07 13.50
C MET A 23 8.37 -17.22 14.21
N ILE A 24 9.62 -16.99 14.68
CA ILE A 24 10.38 -17.98 15.45
C ILE A 24 9.67 -18.33 16.76
N LYS A 25 9.19 -17.33 17.51
CA LYS A 25 8.44 -17.55 18.75
C LYS A 25 7.14 -18.34 18.52
N GLN A 26 6.43 -18.05 17.43
CA GLN A 26 5.19 -18.74 17.08
C GLN A 26 5.43 -20.19 16.66
N ARG A 27 6.58 -20.49 16.02
CA ARG A 27 6.99 -21.87 15.69
C ARG A 27 7.39 -22.68 16.92
N GLN A 28 8.08 -22.04 17.88
CA GLN A 28 8.51 -22.70 19.12
C GLN A 28 7.34 -22.90 20.11
N ASN A 29 6.35 -22.02 20.08
CA ASN A 29 5.16 -22.11 20.92
C ASN A 29 3.90 -21.77 20.10
N PRO A 30 3.29 -22.76 19.43
CA PRO A 30 2.13 -22.56 18.57
C PRO A 30 0.96 -21.99 19.39
N SER A 31 0.67 -20.70 19.19
CA SER A 31 -0.32 -19.97 20.00
C SER A 31 -1.78 -20.25 19.61
N GLY A 32 -2.03 -21.23 18.73
CA GLY A 32 -3.35 -21.53 18.16
C GLY A 32 -3.96 -20.38 17.33
N ARG A 33 -3.19 -19.30 17.12
CA ARG A 33 -3.63 -18.07 16.49
C ARG A 33 -3.72 -18.27 14.97
N GLN A 34 -4.89 -18.06 14.39
CA GLN A 34 -5.08 -18.14 12.94
C GLN A 34 -4.73 -16.79 12.27
N ASP A 35 -3.44 -16.55 12.06
CA ASP A 35 -2.95 -15.42 11.27
C ASP A 35 -2.17 -15.89 10.04
N ILE A 36 -1.82 -14.94 9.17
CA ILE A 36 -1.09 -15.23 7.92
C ILE A 36 0.24 -15.95 8.19
N PHE A 37 0.89 -15.67 9.33
CA PHE A 37 2.12 -16.35 9.72
C PHE A 37 1.85 -17.78 10.18
N ASN A 38 0.75 -18.04 10.87
CA ASN A 38 0.31 -19.40 11.16
C ASN A 38 0.06 -20.19 9.87
N TYR A 39 -0.69 -19.62 8.91
CA TYR A 39 -0.92 -20.29 7.63
C TYR A 39 0.37 -20.57 6.87
N LEU A 40 1.33 -19.64 6.86
CA LEU A 40 2.66 -19.85 6.28
C LEU A 40 3.43 -20.95 7.03
N LEU A 41 3.47 -20.92 8.35
CA LEU A 41 4.19 -21.89 9.19
C LEU A 41 3.60 -23.31 9.09
N THR A 42 2.29 -23.42 8.88
CA THR A 42 1.58 -24.71 8.72
C THR A 42 1.49 -25.19 7.27
N ALA A 43 1.93 -24.37 6.30
CA ALA A 43 1.89 -24.75 4.90
C ALA A 43 2.87 -25.90 4.63
N THR A 44 2.40 -26.90 3.90
CA THR A 44 3.20 -28.03 3.43
C THR A 44 3.41 -27.93 1.93
N SER A 45 4.58 -28.38 1.47
CA SER A 45 4.88 -28.47 0.04
C SER A 45 3.85 -29.36 -0.67
N PRO A 46 3.21 -28.90 -1.76
CA PRO A 46 2.25 -29.70 -2.52
C PRO A 46 2.88 -30.96 -3.15
N THR A 47 4.19 -30.93 -3.39
CA THR A 47 4.93 -31.99 -4.10
C THR A 47 5.50 -33.04 -3.14
N THR A 48 5.90 -32.65 -1.92
CA THR A 48 6.55 -33.54 -0.96
C THR A 48 5.73 -33.81 0.30
N GLY A 49 4.65 -33.05 0.56
CA GLY A 49 3.81 -33.17 1.75
C GLY A 49 4.50 -32.75 3.07
N THR A 50 5.75 -32.31 3.01
CA THR A 50 6.55 -31.92 4.18
C THR A 50 6.40 -30.43 4.48
N PRO A 51 6.51 -30.01 5.75
CA PRO A 51 6.57 -28.59 6.11
C PRO A 51 7.76 -27.90 5.45
N PHE A 52 7.61 -26.63 5.08
CA PHE A 52 8.70 -25.85 4.52
C PHE A 52 9.82 -25.61 5.56
N PRO A 53 11.11 -25.71 5.16
CA PRO A 53 12.23 -25.42 6.03
C PRO A 53 12.27 -23.92 6.37
N ASP A 54 12.77 -23.60 7.57
CA ASP A 54 12.83 -22.23 8.10
C ASP A 54 13.42 -21.22 7.10
N ARG A 55 14.52 -21.57 6.45
CA ARG A 55 15.19 -20.71 5.45
C ARG A 55 14.29 -20.31 4.28
N GLU A 56 13.34 -21.16 3.91
CA GLU A 56 12.44 -20.96 2.78
C GLU A 56 11.21 -20.15 3.21
N LEU A 57 10.68 -20.40 4.41
CA LEU A 57 9.63 -19.56 4.99
C LEU A 57 10.11 -18.14 5.31
N PHE A 58 11.34 -18.00 5.82
CA PHE A 58 11.97 -16.70 6.01
C PHE A 58 12.35 -16.07 4.67
N GLY A 59 12.76 -16.87 3.69
CA GLY A 59 13.00 -16.44 2.31
C GLY A 59 11.75 -15.87 1.67
N GLU A 60 10.63 -16.60 1.69
CA GLU A 60 9.31 -16.18 1.19
C GLU A 60 8.73 -15.00 1.96
N ALA A 61 8.89 -14.95 3.28
CA ALA A 61 8.50 -13.79 4.07
C ALA A 61 9.30 -12.54 3.66
N ILE A 62 10.63 -12.67 3.49
CA ILE A 62 11.51 -11.59 3.02
C ILE A 62 11.20 -11.24 1.55
N VAL A 63 10.93 -12.21 0.69
CA VAL A 63 10.50 -12.06 -0.71
C VAL A 63 9.14 -11.38 -0.79
N MET A 64 8.20 -11.64 0.11
CA MET A 64 6.96 -10.87 0.19
C MET A 64 7.22 -9.38 0.49
N PHE A 65 8.37 -9.06 1.12
CA PHE A 65 8.89 -7.71 1.32
C PHE A 65 9.85 -7.20 0.23
N VAL A 66 10.58 -8.07 -0.50
CA VAL A 66 11.69 -7.73 -1.43
C VAL A 66 11.35 -8.04 -2.91
N ALA A 67 10.60 -9.10 -3.18
CA ALA A 67 10.41 -9.73 -4.49
C ALA A 67 9.46 -9.01 -5.45
N GLY A 68 9.18 -7.73 -5.21
CA GLY A 68 8.70 -6.87 -6.29
C GLY A 68 9.79 -6.51 -7.31
N SER A 69 11.07 -6.68 -6.97
CA SER A 69 12.20 -6.10 -7.72
C SER A 69 12.96 -7.11 -8.61
N ASP A 70 13.34 -8.27 -8.07
CA ASP A 70 14.37 -9.09 -8.73
C ASP A 70 13.81 -10.06 -9.77
N THR A 71 12.59 -10.59 -9.59
CA THR A 71 11.97 -11.56 -10.51
C THR A 71 11.53 -10.93 -11.84
N THR A 72 11.00 -9.71 -11.78
CA THR A 72 10.59 -8.93 -12.97
C THR A 72 11.79 -8.66 -13.87
N SER A 73 12.94 -8.33 -13.27
CA SER A 73 14.16 -8.01 -14.00
C SER A 73 14.74 -9.23 -14.73
N THR A 74 14.80 -10.38 -14.06
CA THR A 74 15.30 -11.63 -14.66
C THR A 74 14.36 -12.13 -15.76
N ALA A 75 13.05 -12.13 -15.55
CA ALA A 75 12.08 -12.57 -16.57
C ALA A 75 12.13 -11.69 -17.83
N LEU A 76 12.19 -10.36 -17.66
CA LEU A 76 12.31 -9.42 -18.78
C LEU A 76 13.61 -9.61 -19.56
N LEU A 77 14.73 -9.83 -18.86
CA LEU A 77 16.03 -10.07 -19.51
C LEU A 77 16.00 -11.35 -20.35
N THR A 78 15.43 -12.44 -19.80
CA THR A 78 15.30 -13.71 -20.50
C THR A 78 14.38 -13.60 -21.72
N ILE A 79 13.22 -12.94 -21.57
CA ILE A 79 12.30 -12.69 -22.68
C ILE A 79 12.98 -11.86 -23.77
N LEU A 80 13.67 -10.78 -23.40
CA LEU A 80 14.38 -9.93 -24.35
C LEU A 80 15.47 -10.71 -25.09
N TRP A 81 16.25 -11.52 -24.38
CA TRP A 81 17.28 -12.35 -24.98
C TRP A 81 16.69 -13.30 -26.03
N HIS A 82 15.59 -14.00 -25.70
CA HIS A 82 14.91 -14.90 -26.64
C HIS A 82 14.30 -14.16 -27.82
N LEU A 83 13.70 -13.00 -27.61
CA LEU A 83 13.15 -12.20 -28.71
C LEU A 83 14.26 -11.72 -29.66
N LEU A 84 15.39 -11.27 -29.13
CA LEU A 84 16.54 -10.85 -29.94
C LEU A 84 17.21 -12.03 -30.66
N ALA A 85 17.22 -13.22 -30.04
CA ALA A 85 17.71 -14.45 -30.67
C ALA A 85 16.76 -15.00 -31.77
N HIS A 86 15.48 -14.61 -31.75
CA HIS A 86 14.45 -15.07 -32.68
C HIS A 86 13.76 -13.90 -33.37
N LYS A 87 14.43 -13.36 -34.40
CA LYS A 87 14.01 -12.15 -35.11
C LYS A 87 12.56 -12.19 -35.62
N GLU A 88 12.08 -13.34 -36.09
CA GLU A 88 10.69 -13.51 -36.54
C GLU A 88 9.66 -13.33 -35.41
N ALA A 89 9.94 -13.88 -34.22
CA ALA A 89 9.10 -13.70 -33.04
C ALA A 89 9.13 -12.25 -32.56
N TYR A 90 10.29 -11.59 -32.62
CA TYR A 90 10.42 -10.16 -32.36
C TYR A 90 9.63 -9.31 -33.35
N ASP A 91 9.76 -9.55 -34.66
CA ASP A 91 9.07 -8.75 -35.69
C ASP A 91 7.55 -8.92 -35.60
N LYS A 92 7.07 -10.12 -35.30
CA LYS A 92 5.64 -10.41 -35.07
C LYS A 92 5.12 -9.73 -33.80
N LEU A 93 5.83 -9.84 -32.68
CA LEU A 93 5.45 -9.17 -31.43
C LEU A 93 5.50 -7.64 -31.59
N ALA A 94 6.52 -7.12 -32.26
CA ALA A 94 6.69 -5.70 -32.51
C ALA A 94 5.57 -5.14 -33.40
N SER A 95 5.17 -5.86 -34.46
CA SER A 95 4.06 -5.45 -35.33
C SER A 95 2.71 -5.52 -34.63
N GLU A 96 2.46 -6.53 -33.79
CA GLU A 96 1.24 -6.63 -32.98
C GLU A 96 1.14 -5.48 -31.96
N VAL A 97 2.24 -5.17 -31.26
CA VAL A 97 2.25 -4.10 -30.25
C VAL A 97 2.12 -2.71 -30.92
N ARG A 98 2.84 -2.47 -32.02
CA ARG A 98 2.84 -1.18 -32.73
C ARG A 98 1.53 -0.91 -33.47
N SER A 99 0.85 -1.93 -33.97
CA SER A 99 -0.46 -1.77 -34.64
C SER A 99 -1.61 -1.41 -33.68
N ARG A 100 -1.42 -1.58 -32.37
CA ARG A 100 -2.44 -1.33 -31.34
C ARG A 100 -2.38 0.06 -30.69
N SER A 101 -1.45 0.93 -31.06
CA SER A 101 -1.30 2.19 -30.34
C SER A 101 -0.95 3.35 -31.27
N ALA A 102 -1.97 4.11 -31.68
CA ALA A 102 -1.78 5.51 -32.00
C ALA A 102 -1.54 6.25 -30.66
N ASP A 103 -0.44 7.02 -30.61
CA ASP A 103 0.12 7.73 -29.45
C ASP A 103 0.75 6.90 -28.33
N THR A 104 1.61 5.93 -28.65
CA THR A 104 2.52 5.35 -27.64
C THR A 104 3.73 6.26 -27.43
N HIS A 105 3.85 6.84 -26.24
CA HIS A 105 5.13 7.30 -25.75
C HIS A 105 5.97 6.08 -25.34
N VAL A 106 7.06 5.81 -26.05
CA VAL A 106 7.96 4.69 -25.71
C VAL A 106 8.78 5.08 -24.49
N VAL A 107 8.49 4.45 -23.36
CA VAL A 107 9.31 4.56 -22.15
C VAL A 107 10.46 3.55 -22.26
N PRO A 108 11.74 3.99 -22.27
CA PRO A 108 12.88 3.09 -22.38
C PRO A 108 12.92 2.05 -21.27
N SER A 109 13.54 0.90 -21.53
CA SER A 109 13.81 -0.08 -20.48
C SER A 109 14.65 0.56 -19.36
N GLN A 110 14.47 0.07 -18.12
CA GLN A 110 15.09 0.61 -16.91
C GLN A 110 14.64 2.03 -16.53
N THR A 111 13.57 2.56 -17.15
CA THR A 111 12.96 3.82 -16.70
C THR A 111 12.04 3.56 -15.51
N GLU A 112 12.28 4.27 -14.41
CA GLU A 112 11.38 4.28 -13.27
C GLU A 112 10.14 5.13 -13.60
N ILE A 113 8.95 4.52 -13.49
CA ILE A 113 7.68 5.21 -13.67
C ILE A 113 6.99 5.36 -12.33
N GLY A 114 6.83 6.60 -11.89
CA GLY A 114 6.03 6.95 -10.72
C GLY A 114 4.60 7.33 -11.10
N VAL A 115 3.62 6.86 -10.32
CA VAL A 115 2.24 7.35 -10.41
C VAL A 115 2.00 8.37 -9.29
N ALA A 116 1.84 9.63 -9.66
CA ALA A 116 1.57 10.72 -8.71
C ALA A 116 0.10 10.73 -8.25
N ASN A 117 -0.30 9.71 -7.48
CA ASN A 117 -1.67 9.58 -6.97
C ASN A 117 -2.16 10.85 -6.25
N MET A 118 -1.31 11.51 -5.46
CA MET A 118 -1.64 12.76 -4.77
C MET A 118 -2.07 13.87 -5.73
N ALA A 119 -1.36 14.03 -6.85
CA ALA A 119 -1.71 15.01 -7.87
C ALA A 119 -2.98 14.61 -8.63
N MET A 120 -3.14 13.32 -8.95
CA MET A 120 -4.35 12.81 -9.62
C MET A 120 -5.60 13.00 -8.76
N HIS A 121 -5.55 12.66 -7.47
CA HIS A 121 -6.68 12.78 -6.54
C HIS A 121 -7.06 14.24 -6.30
N ARG A 122 -6.15 15.18 -6.55
CA ARG A 122 -6.35 16.62 -6.40
C ARG A 122 -6.58 17.36 -7.73
N ASN A 123 -6.81 16.64 -8.82
CA ASN A 123 -6.97 17.24 -10.14
C ASN A 123 -8.44 17.59 -10.46
N SER A 124 -8.70 18.84 -10.82
CA SER A 124 -10.04 19.35 -11.17
C SER A 124 -10.62 18.73 -12.46
N LYS A 125 -9.78 18.09 -13.27
CA LYS A 125 -10.18 17.25 -14.39
C LYS A 125 -11.03 16.05 -13.95
N TYR A 126 -10.74 15.48 -12.77
CA TYR A 126 -11.37 14.25 -12.29
C TYR A 126 -12.34 14.49 -11.14
N PHE A 127 -12.07 15.48 -10.28
CA PHE A 127 -12.89 15.77 -9.09
C PHE A 127 -13.22 17.25 -9.03
N GLU A 128 -14.50 17.59 -8.85
CA GLU A 128 -14.91 18.98 -8.63
C GLU A 128 -14.43 19.47 -7.25
N ARG A 129 -13.92 20.71 -7.15
CA ARG A 129 -13.37 21.26 -5.88
C ARG A 129 -12.46 20.23 -5.16
N PRO A 130 -11.38 19.78 -5.82
CA PRO A 130 -10.65 18.58 -5.42
C PRO A 130 -9.82 18.75 -4.14
N ASN A 131 -9.61 19.98 -3.68
CA ASN A 131 -8.91 20.27 -2.43
C ASN A 131 -9.85 20.40 -1.23
N ASP A 132 -11.17 20.38 -1.45
CA ASP A 132 -12.17 20.53 -0.41
C ASP A 132 -12.57 19.15 0.14
N PHE A 133 -12.67 19.05 1.46
CA PHE A 133 -13.17 17.85 2.12
C PHE A 133 -14.69 17.77 1.99
N ILE A 134 -15.17 16.99 1.02
CA ILE A 134 -16.60 16.82 0.70
C ILE A 134 -16.92 15.32 0.73
N PRO A 135 -17.29 14.75 1.89
CA PRO A 135 -17.69 13.34 2.01
C PRO A 135 -18.86 12.95 1.10
N GLU A 136 -19.81 13.88 0.91
CA GLU A 136 -21.03 13.72 0.10
C GLU A 136 -20.71 13.34 -1.34
N ARG A 137 -19.51 13.65 -1.82
CA ARG A 137 -18.99 13.24 -3.13
C ARG A 137 -19.06 11.72 -3.36
N TRP A 138 -19.06 10.92 -2.29
CA TRP A 138 -19.02 9.47 -2.35
C TRP A 138 -20.34 8.79 -1.99
N ILE A 139 -21.38 9.55 -1.62
CA ILE A 139 -22.66 9.02 -1.11
C ILE A 139 -23.85 9.69 -1.82
N GLY A 140 -24.95 8.96 -1.98
CA GLY A 140 -26.16 9.47 -2.64
C GLY A 140 -25.92 10.08 -4.02
N ASP A 141 -26.56 11.22 -4.28
CA ASP A 141 -26.51 11.95 -5.56
C ASP A 141 -25.19 12.73 -5.77
N GLY A 142 -24.36 12.87 -4.73
CA GLY A 142 -23.08 13.59 -4.77
C GLY A 142 -21.99 12.91 -5.61
N GLN A 143 -22.23 11.67 -6.07
CA GLN A 143 -21.37 10.99 -7.04
C GLN A 143 -21.23 11.75 -8.36
N SER A 144 -22.18 12.63 -8.67
CA SER A 144 -22.14 13.56 -9.82
C SER A 144 -20.94 14.52 -9.76
N ALA A 145 -20.40 14.82 -8.58
CA ALA A 145 -19.21 15.65 -8.40
C ALA A 145 -17.88 14.90 -8.70
N VAL A 146 -17.95 13.61 -9.05
CA VAL A 146 -16.82 12.80 -9.52
C VAL A 146 -16.95 12.58 -11.02
N LYS A 147 -16.13 13.29 -11.79
CA LYS A 147 -16.12 13.20 -13.26
C LYS A 147 -15.56 11.87 -13.73
N ASP A 148 -14.53 11.37 -13.05
CA ASP A 148 -13.93 10.07 -13.34
C ASP A 148 -13.52 9.35 -12.04
N LYS A 149 -14.31 8.35 -11.65
CA LYS A 149 -14.03 7.52 -10.47
C LYS A 149 -12.76 6.69 -10.63
N SER A 150 -12.33 6.44 -11.86
CA SER A 150 -11.14 5.65 -12.12
C SER A 150 -9.85 6.38 -11.71
N ALA A 151 -9.88 7.72 -11.60
CA ALA A 151 -8.74 8.48 -11.09
C ALA A 151 -8.52 8.31 -9.58
N PHE A 152 -9.51 7.77 -8.84
CA PHE A 152 -9.40 7.50 -7.41
C PHE A 152 -8.74 6.14 -7.17
N SER A 153 -7.50 6.17 -6.69
CA SER A 153 -6.59 5.02 -6.58
C SER A 153 -5.78 5.03 -5.26
N PRO A 154 -6.40 5.22 -4.08
CA PRO A 154 -5.67 5.28 -2.81
C PRO A 154 -4.94 3.97 -2.48
N PHE A 155 -5.40 2.85 -3.03
CA PHE A 155 -4.79 1.53 -2.90
C PHE A 155 -4.12 1.04 -4.20
N SER A 156 -3.77 1.98 -5.10
CA SER A 156 -3.26 1.69 -6.44
C SER A 156 -4.22 0.82 -7.28
N LYS A 157 -3.78 0.38 -8.46
CA LYS A 157 -4.55 -0.43 -9.42
C LYS A 157 -3.66 -1.47 -10.11
N GLY A 158 -4.30 -2.48 -10.69
CA GLY A 158 -3.62 -3.52 -11.47
C GLY A 158 -2.89 -4.56 -10.60
N PRO A 159 -1.92 -5.29 -11.18
CA PRO A 159 -1.22 -6.39 -10.52
C PRO A 159 -0.45 -6.00 -9.24
N ARG A 160 -0.18 -4.69 -9.07
CA ARG A 160 0.53 -4.13 -7.90
C ARG A 160 -0.41 -3.34 -6.99
N ALA A 161 -1.73 -3.52 -7.12
CA ALA A 161 -2.69 -2.96 -6.18
C ALA A 161 -2.46 -3.52 -4.77
N CYS A 162 -2.81 -2.73 -3.76
CA CYS A 162 -2.64 -3.12 -2.37
C CYS A 162 -3.45 -4.38 -2.05
N LEU A 163 -2.75 -5.47 -1.68
CA LEU A 163 -3.36 -6.72 -1.24
C LEU A 163 -4.20 -6.53 0.03
N GLY A 164 -3.77 -5.65 0.93
CA GLY A 164 -4.42 -5.36 2.22
C GLY A 164 -5.63 -4.42 2.14
N ARG A 165 -6.11 -4.05 0.94
CA ARG A 165 -7.21 -3.06 0.78
C ARG A 165 -8.45 -3.42 1.60
N THR A 166 -8.88 -4.68 1.57
CA THR A 166 -10.08 -5.12 2.30
C THR A 166 -9.88 -5.04 3.80
N MET A 167 -8.71 -5.47 4.31
CA MET A 167 -8.36 -5.38 5.73
C MET A 167 -8.32 -3.94 6.21
N ALA A 168 -7.68 -3.05 5.44
CA ALA A 168 -7.62 -1.63 5.76
C ALA A 168 -9.03 -1.00 5.87
N TYR A 169 -9.94 -1.31 4.94
CA TYR A 169 -11.31 -0.81 5.03
C TYR A 169 -12.07 -1.33 6.26
N MET A 170 -11.89 -2.60 6.63
CA MET A 170 -12.51 -3.15 7.84
C MET A 170 -11.97 -2.48 9.10
N GLU A 171 -10.65 -2.35 9.22
CA GLU A 171 -9.99 -1.71 10.36
C GLU A 171 -10.40 -0.24 10.50
N MET A 172 -10.37 0.53 9.41
CA MET A 172 -10.80 1.93 9.42
C MET A 172 -12.26 2.07 9.83
N SER A 173 -13.15 1.20 9.32
CA SER A 173 -14.58 1.25 9.65
C SER A 173 -14.83 0.96 11.13
N LEU A 174 -14.20 -0.09 11.67
CA LEU A 174 -14.34 -0.45 13.08
C LEU A 174 -13.71 0.59 14.01
N ALA A 175 -12.53 1.09 13.66
CA ALA A 175 -11.86 2.13 14.44
C ALA A 175 -12.70 3.42 14.48
N LEU A 176 -13.20 3.88 13.32
CA LEU A 176 -14.06 5.07 13.27
C LEU A 176 -15.36 4.85 14.05
N ALA A 177 -16.02 3.71 13.87
CA ALA A 177 -17.24 3.39 14.61
C ALA A 177 -17.01 3.39 16.13
N ALA A 178 -15.96 2.72 16.61
CA ALA A 178 -15.60 2.71 18.02
C ALA A 178 -15.27 4.12 18.54
N MET A 179 -14.56 4.92 17.75
CA MET A 179 -14.22 6.30 18.13
C MET A 179 -15.46 7.17 18.30
N PHE A 180 -16.43 7.10 17.38
CA PHE A 180 -17.62 7.96 17.45
C PHE A 180 -18.70 7.45 18.42
N LEU A 181 -18.71 6.15 18.75
CA LEU A 181 -19.62 5.61 19.77
C LEU A 181 -19.18 5.98 21.19
N GLU A 182 -17.87 5.92 21.46
CA GLU A 182 -17.34 6.01 22.83
C GLU A 182 -16.78 7.40 23.20
N MET A 183 -16.50 8.25 22.21
CA MET A 183 -15.75 9.50 22.43
C MET A 183 -16.37 10.71 21.74
N ASP A 184 -16.44 11.81 22.48
CA ASP A 184 -16.61 13.16 21.95
C ASP A 184 -15.22 13.79 21.80
N MET A 185 -14.90 14.28 20.60
CA MET A 185 -13.59 14.81 20.23
C MET A 185 -13.70 16.22 19.66
N GLU A 186 -12.87 17.12 20.15
CA GLU A 186 -12.78 18.51 19.69
C GLU A 186 -11.30 18.92 19.55
N PHE A 187 -10.99 19.91 18.71
CA PHE A 187 -9.64 20.47 18.70
C PHE A 187 -9.37 21.22 20.00
N ALA A 188 -8.16 21.07 20.56
CA ALA A 188 -7.75 21.84 21.72
C ALA A 188 -7.57 23.34 21.41
N ASP A 189 -7.28 23.66 20.15
CA ASP A 189 -7.24 25.02 19.61
C ASP A 189 -7.81 24.99 18.17
N PRO A 190 -9.13 25.20 17.99
CA PRO A 190 -9.77 25.07 16.68
C PRO A 190 -9.18 26.00 15.61
N ASP A 191 -8.85 27.24 15.96
CA ASP A 191 -8.33 28.23 15.01
C ASP A 191 -6.92 27.88 14.52
N PHE A 192 -6.07 27.38 15.42
CA PHE A 192 -4.73 26.94 15.06
C PHE A 192 -4.77 25.63 14.26
N GLU A 193 -5.46 24.61 14.78
CA GLU A 193 -5.43 23.24 14.24
C GLU A 193 -6.13 23.16 12.87
N ALA A 194 -7.24 23.91 12.66
CA ALA A 194 -7.92 23.94 11.37
C ALA A 194 -7.08 24.58 10.25
N ARG A 195 -6.18 25.51 10.59
CA ARG A 195 -5.34 26.22 9.60
C ARG A 195 -3.97 25.56 9.38
N HIS A 196 -3.42 24.89 10.39
CA HIS A 196 -2.04 24.38 10.37
C HIS A 196 -1.93 22.85 10.47
N GLY A 197 -3.02 22.15 10.79
CA GLY A 197 -3.00 20.72 11.08
C GLY A 197 -2.93 19.79 9.86
N TYR A 198 -3.02 20.31 8.62
CA TYR A 198 -3.23 19.46 7.44
C TYR A 198 -2.23 19.63 6.28
N THR A 199 -1.03 20.15 6.54
CA THR A 199 0.05 20.19 5.53
C THR A 199 0.93 18.95 5.64
N ALA A 200 1.13 18.21 4.54
CA ALA A 200 2.03 17.05 4.52
C ALA A 200 3.49 17.51 4.63
N THR A 201 4.26 16.90 5.51
CA THR A 201 5.67 17.26 5.73
C THR A 201 6.66 16.39 4.94
N ASP A 202 6.20 15.27 4.38
CA ASP A 202 6.95 14.34 3.53
C ASP A 202 6.04 13.75 2.45
N SER A 203 6.62 13.40 1.30
CA SER A 203 5.95 12.90 0.10
C SER A 203 6.07 11.38 -0.08
N PHE A 204 6.99 10.70 0.63
CA PHE A 204 7.12 9.24 0.56
C PHE A 204 6.10 8.51 1.43
N VAL A 205 5.92 8.98 2.66
CA VAL A 205 4.77 8.69 3.53
C VAL A 205 4.21 10.05 3.92
N LEU A 206 2.90 10.28 3.76
CA LEU A 206 2.27 11.54 4.17
C LEU A 206 2.40 11.70 5.69
N VAL A 207 3.51 12.26 6.16
CA VAL A 207 3.72 12.60 7.56
C VAL A 207 2.90 13.86 7.85
N ARG A 208 2.09 13.79 8.90
CA ARG A 208 1.21 14.88 9.33
C ARG A 208 1.79 15.56 10.58
N PRO A 209 1.57 16.87 10.74
CA PRO A 209 1.94 17.56 11.97
C PRO A 209 1.16 16.98 13.16
N LYS A 210 1.67 17.22 14.37
CA LYS A 210 0.96 16.84 15.59
C LYS A 210 -0.28 17.71 15.73
N VAL A 211 -1.43 17.07 15.92
CA VAL A 211 -2.71 17.72 16.18
C VAL A 211 -3.10 17.49 17.64
N ARG A 212 -3.51 18.56 18.34
CA ARG A 212 -3.99 18.44 19.72
C ARG A 212 -5.51 18.37 19.76
N ILE A 213 -6.02 17.32 20.40
CA ILE A 213 -7.45 17.06 20.56
C ILE A 213 -7.80 16.96 22.05
N LEU A 214 -8.99 17.45 22.39
CA LEU A 214 -9.67 17.17 23.65
C LEU A 214 -10.58 15.97 23.42
N VAL A 215 -10.52 14.99 24.32
CA VAL A 215 -11.32 13.76 24.23
C VAL A 215 -12.12 13.63 25.53
N LYS A 216 -13.43 13.46 25.40
CA LYS A 216 -14.34 13.13 26.49
C LYS A 216 -14.96 11.77 26.20
N SER A 217 -15.02 10.89 27.19
CA SER A 217 -15.76 9.64 27.06
C SER A 217 -17.26 9.94 27.06
N ARG A 218 -17.97 9.33 26.12
CA ARG A 218 -19.44 9.30 26.09
C ARG A 218 -19.87 8.18 27.04
N CYS A 219 -20.33 8.54 28.24
CA CYS A 219 -20.98 7.60 29.16
C CYS A 219 -22.41 7.32 28.70
#